data_AF-A0A4Q1C630-F1
#
_entry.id   AF-A0A4Q1C630-F1
#
_cell.length_a   1.000
_cell.length_b   1.000
_cell.length_c   1.000
_cell.angle_alpha   90.00
_cell.angle_beta   90.00
_cell.angle_gamma   90.00
#
_symmetry.space_group_name_H-M   'P 1'
#
loop_
_entity.id
_entity.type
_entity.pdbx_description
1 polymer ?
#
loop_
_entity_poly.entity_id
_entity_poly.type
_entity_poly.pdbx_seq_one_letter_code
_entity_poly.pdbx_strand_id
1 'polypeptide(L)'
;MALEPEPPEPPEPLPLSAEAAVTADQAVKHGTEEHAPGHHGPFHTHCENCGTKLEGPWCHRCGQHDFEFHRSFRHVFMEALETLFHFEGKFFRNIVTLLFQPGRLTADFNAGKRAAQMPPFRLYIFVSFVFFLLIFIGEKDDSFVRETEGKPHQGLTIGGKPVNVATLGNAWRDTATQMKPEDWQDPAKVTAALEQVAAKTEAAGPAADPADGTAPPKRLVDEVRESAEQMQAEIAKARAEPGQTREEDTALERFLEEQGRRLTDPERRRQLSHWIQSHLPHMLMFCLPFFALYTRVLFRKSGQVYLQHLVLSVHFHTFIYLWVLLSRGWEGLAGLPGWGLDSWVAFACNFWLGIYPFVMLRRLFANSWPKTVVKTFLLTVIYGLTLSLGFFATAVGAFLLT
;
A
#
# COMPACT_ATOMS: atom_id res chain seq x y z
N MET A 1 -8.93 -44.82 23.39
CA MET A 1 -8.38 -44.02 22.27
C MET A 1 -8.62 -44.83 21.01
N ALA A 2 -9.80 -44.67 20.42
CA ALA A 2 -10.21 -45.42 19.23
C ALA A 2 -9.64 -44.71 18.00
N LEU A 3 -8.89 -45.44 17.17
CA LEU A 3 -8.37 -44.97 15.90
C LEU A 3 -9.53 -44.88 14.91
N GLU A 4 -9.74 -43.71 14.31
CA GLU A 4 -10.68 -43.54 13.21
C GLU A 4 -10.20 -44.35 11.98
N PRO A 5 -11.08 -45.04 11.25
CA PRO A 5 -10.71 -45.78 10.04
C PRO A 5 -10.43 -44.82 8.87
N GLU A 6 -9.41 -45.14 8.07
CA GLU A 6 -9.04 -44.39 6.88
C GLU A 6 -10.19 -44.32 5.84
N PRO A 7 -10.33 -43.19 5.12
CA PRO A 7 -11.34 -43.04 4.08
C PRO A 7 -11.02 -43.94 2.86
N PRO A 8 -12.04 -44.49 2.18
CA PRO A 8 -11.86 -45.37 1.03
C PRO A 8 -11.28 -44.64 -0.18
N GLU A 9 -10.38 -45.32 -0.90
CA GLU A 9 -9.79 -44.80 -2.15
C GLU A 9 -10.85 -44.53 -3.22
N PRO A 10 -10.68 -43.47 -4.04
CA PRO A 10 -11.60 -43.15 -5.11
C PRO A 10 -11.55 -44.22 -6.22
N PRO A 11 -12.70 -44.56 -6.86
CA PRO A 11 -12.75 -45.56 -7.90
C PRO A 11 -11.98 -45.10 -9.16
N GLU A 12 -11.25 -46.04 -9.76
CA GLU A 12 -10.55 -45.85 -11.03
C GLU A 12 -11.54 -45.48 -12.16
N PRO A 13 -11.24 -44.49 -13.01
CA PRO A 13 -12.12 -44.13 -14.11
C PRO A 13 -12.18 -45.26 -15.15
N LEU A 14 -13.39 -45.76 -15.40
CA LEU A 14 -13.67 -46.79 -16.40
C LEU A 14 -13.23 -46.33 -17.80
N PRO A 15 -12.57 -47.19 -18.59
CA PRO A 15 -12.22 -46.85 -19.97
C PRO A 15 -13.49 -46.74 -20.82
N LEU A 16 -13.68 -45.56 -21.42
CA LEU A 16 -14.71 -45.34 -22.45
C LEU A 16 -14.41 -46.26 -23.65
N SER A 17 -15.23 -47.29 -23.83
CA SER A 17 -15.16 -48.12 -25.04
C SER A 17 -15.59 -47.29 -26.26
N ALA A 18 -14.94 -47.53 -27.39
CA ALA A 18 -15.18 -46.81 -28.65
C ALA A 18 -16.64 -46.91 -29.16
N GLU A 19 -17.41 -47.88 -28.66
CA GLU A 19 -18.83 -48.07 -28.99
C GLU A 19 -19.75 -47.04 -28.30
N ALA A 20 -19.33 -46.46 -27.16
CA ALA A 20 -20.07 -45.38 -26.50
C ALA A 20 -19.98 -44.05 -27.25
N ALA A 21 -18.91 -43.84 -28.03
CA ALA A 21 -18.72 -42.63 -28.83
C ALA A 21 -19.61 -42.59 -30.09
N VAL A 22 -19.96 -43.77 -30.65
CA VAL A 22 -20.76 -43.87 -31.88
C VAL A 22 -22.27 -43.79 -31.61
N THR A 23 -22.72 -44.25 -30.44
CA THR A 23 -24.12 -44.16 -30.02
C THR A 23 -24.54 -42.75 -29.61
N ALA A 24 -23.60 -41.94 -29.10
CA ALA A 24 -23.83 -40.52 -28.80
C ALA A 24 -24.08 -39.67 -30.07
N ASP A 25 -23.42 -39.98 -31.18
CA ASP A 25 -23.57 -39.25 -32.46
C ASP A 25 -24.91 -39.54 -33.16
N GLN A 26 -25.47 -40.74 -32.95
CA GLN A 26 -26.79 -41.12 -33.51
C GLN A 26 -27.97 -40.59 -32.68
N ALA A 27 -27.81 -40.39 -31.38
CA ALA A 27 -28.85 -39.80 -30.52
C ALA A 27 -29.11 -38.31 -30.80
N VAL A 28 -28.20 -37.61 -31.49
CA VAL A 28 -28.36 -36.20 -31.87
C VAL A 28 -29.32 -36.01 -33.05
N LYS A 29 -29.65 -37.06 -33.82
CA LYS A 29 -30.41 -36.92 -35.08
C LYS A 29 -31.93 -37.14 -34.98
N HIS A 30 -32.46 -37.62 -33.84
CA HIS A 30 -33.90 -37.83 -33.68
C HIS A 30 -34.39 -37.38 -32.30
N GLY A 31 -34.80 -36.12 -32.21
CA GLY A 31 -35.39 -35.52 -31.02
C GLY A 31 -36.03 -34.18 -31.35
N THR A 32 -37.03 -34.19 -32.23
CA THR A 32 -37.93 -33.06 -32.47
C THR A 32 -38.99 -33.02 -31.38
N GLU A 33 -38.75 -32.32 -30.28
CA GLU A 33 -39.81 -31.86 -29.36
C GLU A 33 -39.50 -30.44 -28.85
N GLU A 34 -40.56 -29.64 -28.79
CA GLU A 34 -40.61 -28.18 -28.74
C GLU A 34 -39.75 -27.55 -27.63
N HIS A 35 -38.74 -26.79 -28.02
CA HIS A 35 -37.94 -25.96 -27.11
C HIS A 35 -38.51 -24.53 -27.05
N ALA A 36 -39.00 -24.17 -25.86
CA ALA A 36 -39.23 -22.78 -25.45
C ALA A 36 -37.90 -21.97 -25.45
N PRO A 37 -37.93 -20.64 -25.59
CA PRO A 37 -36.73 -19.86 -25.89
C PRO A 37 -35.90 -19.63 -24.63
N GLY A 38 -34.77 -20.32 -24.53
CA GLY A 38 -33.76 -20.10 -23.51
C GLY A 38 -32.60 -21.05 -23.71
N HIS A 39 -31.60 -20.64 -24.49
CA HIS A 39 -30.36 -21.39 -24.71
C HIS A 39 -29.72 -21.81 -23.39
N HIS A 40 -29.81 -23.10 -23.05
CA HIS A 40 -28.95 -23.71 -22.02
C HIS A 40 -28.48 -25.07 -22.53
N GLY A 41 -27.15 -25.25 -22.63
CA GLY A 41 -26.54 -26.55 -22.86
C GLY A 41 -26.84 -27.51 -21.71
N PRO A 42 -26.46 -28.80 -21.82
CA PRO A 42 -26.73 -29.79 -20.79
C PRO A 42 -26.05 -29.42 -19.46
N PHE A 43 -26.83 -29.43 -18.39
CA PHE A 43 -26.37 -29.26 -17.00
C PHE A 43 -25.40 -30.39 -16.59
N HIS A 44 -24.52 -30.11 -15.64
CA HIS A 44 -23.71 -31.13 -14.99
C HIS A 44 -24.61 -32.15 -14.27
N THR A 45 -24.19 -33.42 -14.23
CA THR A 45 -24.95 -34.49 -13.56
C THR A 45 -24.86 -34.39 -12.03
N HIS A 46 -23.79 -33.77 -11.51
CA HIS A 46 -23.52 -33.59 -10.09
C HIS A 46 -23.03 -32.17 -9.83
N CYS A 47 -23.40 -31.61 -8.68
CA CYS A 47 -23.02 -30.28 -8.26
C CYS A 47 -21.51 -30.15 -8.02
N GLU A 48 -20.85 -29.19 -8.68
CA GLU A 48 -19.40 -28.94 -8.53
C GLU A 48 -18.97 -28.57 -7.09
N ASN A 49 -19.89 -28.07 -6.26
CA ASN A 49 -19.57 -27.65 -4.89
C ASN A 49 -19.71 -28.77 -3.85
N CYS A 50 -20.79 -29.55 -3.90
CA CYS A 50 -21.11 -30.55 -2.88
C CYS A 50 -21.22 -31.99 -3.41
N GLY A 51 -21.05 -32.20 -4.71
CA GLY A 51 -21.14 -33.51 -5.35
C GLY A 51 -22.55 -34.13 -5.38
N THR A 52 -23.59 -33.40 -4.96
CA THR A 52 -24.96 -33.92 -4.96
C THR A 52 -25.51 -34.00 -6.38
N LYS A 53 -26.19 -35.09 -6.73
CA LYS A 53 -26.84 -35.27 -8.04
C LYS A 53 -27.82 -34.12 -8.30
N LEU A 54 -27.75 -33.53 -9.48
CA LEU A 54 -28.60 -32.42 -9.88
C LEU A 54 -29.88 -32.95 -10.55
N GLU A 55 -31.01 -32.38 -10.14
CA GLU A 55 -32.35 -32.66 -10.71
C GLU A 55 -32.89 -31.44 -11.46
N GLY A 56 -32.04 -30.44 -11.68
CA GLY A 56 -32.37 -29.17 -12.30
C GLY A 56 -31.19 -28.19 -12.22
N PRO A 57 -31.40 -26.92 -12.57
CA PRO A 57 -30.33 -25.91 -12.63
C PRO A 57 -29.82 -25.48 -11.25
N TRP A 58 -30.50 -25.83 -10.16
CA TRP A 58 -30.11 -25.50 -8.79
C TRP A 58 -29.89 -26.77 -7.97
N CYS A 59 -28.80 -26.79 -7.20
CA CYS A 59 -28.55 -27.85 -6.24
C CYS A 59 -29.46 -27.69 -5.01
N HIS A 60 -30.36 -28.66 -4.78
CA HIS A 60 -31.26 -28.67 -3.63
C HIS A 60 -30.54 -28.73 -2.27
N ARG A 61 -29.28 -29.22 -2.23
CA ARG A 61 -28.52 -29.35 -0.97
C ARG A 61 -27.75 -28.09 -0.59
N CYS A 62 -27.06 -27.46 -1.55
CA CYS A 62 -26.16 -26.33 -1.26
C CYS A 62 -26.60 -25.01 -1.89
N GLY A 63 -27.66 -25.01 -2.71
CA GLY A 63 -28.18 -23.82 -3.38
C GLY A 63 -27.30 -23.32 -4.53
N GLN A 64 -26.30 -24.09 -4.99
CA GLN A 64 -25.49 -23.68 -6.13
C GLN A 64 -26.27 -23.80 -7.44
N HIS A 65 -26.24 -22.73 -8.25
CA HIS A 65 -26.68 -22.79 -9.64
C HIS A 65 -25.62 -23.45 -10.53
N ASP A 66 -26.06 -24.26 -11.47
CA ASP A 66 -25.21 -25.10 -12.33
C ASP A 66 -24.73 -24.41 -13.62
N PHE A 67 -25.22 -23.20 -13.89
CA PHE A 67 -24.89 -22.47 -15.12
C PHE A 67 -23.84 -21.36 -14.93
N GLU A 68 -23.08 -21.11 -15.99
CA GLU A 68 -21.97 -20.15 -16.05
C GLU A 68 -22.44 -18.69 -15.91
N PHE A 69 -21.79 -17.95 -15.00
CA PHE A 69 -22.18 -16.61 -14.60
C PHE A 69 -21.88 -15.56 -15.70
N HIS A 70 -22.87 -15.26 -16.54
CA HIS A 70 -22.95 -13.96 -17.20
C HIS A 70 -24.05 -13.12 -16.52
N ARG A 71 -23.72 -12.59 -15.33
CA ARG A 71 -24.52 -11.57 -14.66
C ARG A 71 -23.97 -10.19 -15.04
N SER A 72 -24.86 -9.23 -15.28
CA SER A 72 -24.45 -7.85 -15.52
C SER A 72 -23.74 -7.28 -14.29
N PHE A 73 -22.70 -6.47 -14.52
CA PHE A 73 -21.92 -5.83 -13.45
C PHE A 73 -22.79 -5.05 -12.44
N ARG A 74 -23.85 -4.38 -12.93
CA ARG A 74 -24.80 -3.62 -12.10
C ARG A 74 -25.53 -4.51 -11.09
N HIS A 75 -25.94 -5.71 -11.50
CA HIS A 75 -26.62 -6.63 -10.60
C HIS A 75 -25.68 -7.14 -9.51
N VAL A 76 -24.45 -7.49 -9.88
CA VAL A 76 -23.39 -7.90 -8.92
C VAL A 76 -23.09 -6.78 -7.91
N PHE A 77 -23.05 -5.54 -8.37
CA PHE A 77 -22.80 -4.38 -7.50
C PHE A 77 -23.97 -4.11 -6.53
N MET A 78 -25.22 -4.17 -7.00
CA MET A 78 -26.39 -3.97 -6.13
C MET A 78 -26.55 -5.11 -5.10
N GLU A 79 -26.32 -6.35 -5.53
CA GLU A 79 -26.30 -7.52 -4.64
C GLU A 79 -25.19 -7.40 -3.59
N ALA A 80 -24.01 -6.89 -3.98
CA ALA A 80 -22.94 -6.59 -3.04
C ALA A 80 -23.40 -5.59 -1.95
N LEU A 81 -24.01 -4.47 -2.34
CA LEU A 81 -24.50 -3.45 -1.39
C LEU A 81 -25.60 -3.97 -0.46
N GLU A 82 -26.58 -4.72 -0.98
CA GLU A 82 -27.68 -5.27 -0.19
C GLU A 82 -27.18 -6.27 0.86
N THR A 83 -26.17 -7.06 0.50
CA THR A 83 -25.63 -8.08 1.39
C THR A 83 -24.45 -7.59 2.23
N LEU A 84 -24.00 -6.34 2.09
CA LEU A 84 -23.06 -5.69 3.04
C LEU A 84 -23.71 -5.48 4.41
N PHE A 85 -25.04 -5.36 4.45
CA PHE A 85 -25.79 -5.23 5.70
C PHE A 85 -26.13 -6.58 6.34
N HIS A 86 -25.77 -7.72 5.70
CA HIS A 86 -25.89 -9.06 6.27
C HIS A 86 -24.50 -9.66 6.52
N PHE A 87 -24.07 -9.65 7.78
CA PHE A 87 -22.83 -10.29 8.21
C PHE A 87 -22.93 -11.82 8.09
N GLU A 88 -22.26 -12.39 7.09
CA GLU A 88 -22.26 -13.84 6.81
C GLU A 88 -21.03 -14.55 7.41
N GLY A 89 -21.21 -15.77 7.97
CA GLY A 89 -20.09 -16.61 8.41
C GLY A 89 -19.12 -17.03 7.29
N LYS A 90 -19.56 -16.98 6.02
CA LYS A 90 -18.71 -17.23 4.85
C LYS A 90 -17.58 -16.20 4.70
N PHE A 91 -17.81 -14.96 5.16
CA PHE A 91 -16.86 -13.86 5.08
C PHE A 91 -15.58 -14.16 5.87
N PHE A 92 -15.71 -14.47 7.16
CA PHE A 92 -14.56 -14.75 8.03
C PHE A 92 -13.80 -16.00 7.59
N ARG A 93 -14.51 -17.05 7.16
CA ARG A 93 -13.86 -18.25 6.59
C ARG A 93 -13.01 -17.88 5.38
N ASN A 94 -13.56 -17.09 4.45
CA ASN A 94 -12.82 -16.66 3.26
C ASN A 94 -11.58 -15.81 3.63
N ILE A 95 -11.68 -14.90 4.61
CA ILE A 95 -10.53 -14.12 5.11
C ILE A 95 -9.44 -15.03 5.65
N VAL A 96 -9.79 -15.97 6.54
CA VAL A 96 -8.82 -16.89 7.15
C VAL A 96 -8.17 -17.77 6.07
N THR A 97 -8.95 -18.31 5.14
CA THR A 97 -8.42 -19.08 4.00
C THR A 97 -7.48 -18.22 3.15
N LEU A 98 -7.82 -16.96 2.91
CA LEU A 98 -7.00 -16.07 2.10
C LEU A 98 -5.67 -15.72 2.77
N LEU A 99 -5.66 -15.45 4.08
CA LEU A 99 -4.45 -15.07 4.83
C LEU A 99 -3.47 -16.24 5.00
N PHE A 100 -3.99 -17.44 5.30
CA PHE A 100 -3.16 -18.58 5.73
C PHE A 100 -3.03 -19.70 4.68
N GLN A 101 -3.87 -19.73 3.64
CA GLN A 101 -3.85 -20.78 2.61
C GLN A 101 -3.69 -20.17 1.21
N PRO A 102 -2.46 -19.75 0.83
CA PRO A 102 -2.21 -18.99 -0.40
C PRO A 102 -2.80 -19.66 -1.64
N GLY A 103 -3.71 -18.97 -2.32
CA GLY A 103 -4.36 -19.44 -3.55
C GLY A 103 -5.39 -20.58 -3.38
N ARG A 104 -5.69 -21.06 -2.17
CA ARG A 104 -6.72 -22.11 -1.98
C ARG A 104 -8.09 -21.61 -2.37
N LEU A 105 -8.46 -20.41 -1.90
CA LEU A 105 -9.76 -19.82 -2.17
C LEU A 105 -10.00 -19.66 -3.68
N THR A 106 -9.01 -19.11 -4.40
CA THR A 106 -9.06 -18.98 -5.86
C THR A 106 -9.13 -20.34 -6.56
N ALA A 107 -8.36 -21.33 -6.11
CA ALA A 107 -8.38 -22.67 -6.70
C ALA A 107 -9.75 -23.34 -6.53
N ASP A 108 -10.34 -23.30 -5.33
CA ASP A 108 -11.66 -23.86 -5.07
C ASP A 108 -12.76 -23.09 -5.84
N PHE A 109 -12.64 -21.76 -5.99
CA PHE A 109 -13.58 -20.96 -6.80
C PHE A 109 -13.53 -21.36 -8.28
N ASN A 110 -12.31 -21.47 -8.82
CA ASN A 110 -12.07 -21.86 -10.21
C ASN A 110 -12.47 -23.31 -10.49
N ALA A 111 -12.45 -24.18 -9.47
CA ALA A 111 -12.95 -25.55 -9.52
C ALA A 111 -14.48 -25.67 -9.33
N GLY A 112 -15.22 -24.56 -9.31
CA GLY A 112 -16.68 -24.58 -9.25
C GLY A 112 -17.29 -24.63 -7.85
N LYS A 113 -16.50 -24.61 -6.77
CA LYS A 113 -17.02 -24.65 -5.37
C LYS A 113 -17.51 -23.28 -4.90
N ARG A 114 -18.50 -22.71 -5.59
CA ARG A 114 -18.89 -21.30 -5.49
C ARG A 114 -19.88 -21.02 -4.37
N ALA A 115 -20.86 -21.89 -4.11
CA ALA A 115 -21.88 -21.62 -3.09
C ALA A 115 -21.34 -21.58 -1.64
N ALA A 116 -20.23 -22.29 -1.38
CA ALA A 116 -19.54 -22.22 -0.10
C ALA A 116 -18.73 -20.93 0.09
N GLN A 117 -18.48 -20.17 -0.98
CA GLN A 117 -17.60 -19.01 -0.98
C GLN A 117 -18.39 -17.72 -1.14
N MET A 118 -17.90 -16.65 -0.53
CA MET A 118 -18.34 -15.31 -0.86
C MET A 118 -17.85 -14.95 -2.28
N PRO A 119 -18.69 -14.32 -3.12
CA PRO A 119 -18.26 -13.87 -4.44
C PRO A 119 -16.99 -13.01 -4.38
N PRO A 120 -15.97 -13.27 -5.21
CA PRO A 120 -14.65 -12.62 -5.12
C PRO A 120 -14.73 -11.09 -5.13
N PHE A 121 -15.52 -10.53 -6.05
CA PHE A 121 -15.68 -9.08 -6.18
C PHE A 121 -16.36 -8.46 -4.96
N ARG A 122 -17.36 -9.14 -4.38
CA ARG A 122 -18.05 -8.68 -3.17
C ARG A 122 -17.08 -8.64 -1.99
N LEU A 123 -16.26 -9.68 -1.83
CA LEU A 123 -15.22 -9.72 -0.80
C LEU A 123 -14.21 -8.57 -0.97
N TYR A 124 -13.73 -8.36 -2.19
CA TYR A 124 -12.78 -7.28 -2.49
C TYR A 124 -13.35 -5.89 -2.23
N ILE A 125 -14.57 -5.58 -2.68
CA ILE A 125 -15.19 -4.27 -2.47
C ILE A 125 -15.31 -3.98 -0.97
N PHE A 126 -15.79 -4.95 -0.18
CA PHE A 126 -15.91 -4.77 1.26
C PHE A 126 -14.56 -4.55 1.95
N VAL A 127 -13.59 -5.42 1.67
CA VAL A 127 -12.25 -5.33 2.27
C VAL A 127 -11.56 -4.03 1.85
N SER A 128 -11.71 -3.60 0.59
CA SER A 128 -11.15 -2.34 0.09
C SER A 128 -11.79 -1.15 0.80
N PHE A 129 -13.11 -1.14 0.95
CA PHE A 129 -13.82 -0.09 1.67
C PHE A 129 -13.30 0.03 3.12
N VAL A 130 -13.23 -1.08 3.85
CA VAL A 130 -12.70 -1.12 5.21
C VAL A 130 -11.22 -0.69 5.25
N PHE A 131 -10.41 -1.16 4.30
CA PHE A 131 -8.99 -0.81 4.19
C PHE A 131 -8.78 0.70 4.05
N PHE A 132 -9.42 1.33 3.05
CA PHE A 132 -9.27 2.77 2.83
C PHE A 132 -9.90 3.60 3.94
N LEU A 133 -11.02 3.17 4.51
CA LEU A 133 -11.63 3.82 5.67
C LEU A 133 -10.65 3.87 6.86
N LEU A 134 -10.03 2.74 7.19
CA LEU A 134 -9.09 2.65 8.31
C LEU A 134 -7.78 3.42 8.05
N ILE A 135 -7.26 3.37 6.82
CA ILE A 135 -6.07 4.14 6.43
C ILE A 135 -6.37 5.64 6.54
N PHE A 136 -7.49 6.11 6.00
CA PHE A 136 -7.85 7.54 6.01
C PHE A 136 -8.16 8.07 7.41
N ILE A 137 -8.74 7.25 8.30
CA ILE A 137 -8.95 7.63 9.71
C ILE A 137 -7.63 7.59 10.50
N GLY A 138 -6.75 6.64 10.19
CA GLY A 138 -5.49 6.43 10.92
C GLY A 138 -4.41 7.46 10.62
N GLU A 139 -4.53 8.21 9.53
CA GLU A 139 -3.59 9.25 9.12
C GLU A 139 -3.79 10.50 9.98
N LYS A 140 -3.18 10.51 11.16
CA LYS A 140 -3.03 11.73 11.98
C LYS A 140 -2.07 12.66 11.23
N ASP A 141 -2.49 13.90 11.03
CA ASP A 141 -1.78 15.06 10.43
C ASP A 141 -0.46 15.41 11.19
N ASP A 142 0.46 14.47 11.40
CA ASP A 142 1.40 14.56 12.54
C ASP A 142 2.86 14.15 12.24
N SER A 143 3.40 14.39 11.04
CA SER A 143 4.78 13.96 10.72
C SER A 143 5.71 14.98 10.05
N PHE A 144 5.54 16.29 10.28
CA PHE A 144 6.65 17.23 10.01
C PHE A 144 6.82 18.37 11.02
N VAL A 145 5.82 18.70 11.84
CA VAL A 145 5.97 19.75 12.87
C VAL A 145 6.73 19.25 14.11
N ARG A 146 6.81 17.93 14.36
CA ARG A 146 7.40 17.40 15.59
C ARG A 146 8.92 17.15 15.58
N GLU A 147 9.60 17.21 14.43
CA GLU A 147 11.06 17.02 14.39
C GLU A 147 11.83 18.30 14.81
N THR A 148 11.21 19.48 14.70
CA THR A 148 11.84 20.75 15.06
C THR A 148 11.36 21.36 16.39
N GLU A 149 10.23 20.91 16.95
CA GLU A 149 9.61 21.61 18.11
C GLU A 149 9.85 20.98 19.50
N GLY A 150 10.61 19.88 19.65
CA GLY A 150 10.62 19.19 20.96
C GLY A 150 11.89 18.50 21.44
N LYS A 151 12.94 18.38 20.63
CA LYS A 151 14.22 17.82 21.10
C LYS A 151 15.26 18.93 21.17
N PRO A 152 15.91 19.19 22.32
CA PRO A 152 16.99 20.16 22.38
C PRO A 152 18.02 19.78 21.33
N HIS A 153 18.28 20.65 20.35
CA HIS A 153 19.38 20.44 19.42
C HIS A 153 20.64 20.39 20.27
N GLN A 154 21.21 19.19 20.42
CA GLN A 154 22.45 18.96 21.15
C GLN A 154 23.55 19.74 20.42
N GLY A 155 23.82 20.98 20.83
CA GLY A 155 24.86 21.80 20.25
C GLY A 155 24.61 23.32 20.23
N LEU A 156 23.37 23.80 20.40
CA LEU A 156 23.14 25.25 20.42
C LEU A 156 23.38 25.81 21.83
N THR A 157 24.51 26.48 22.03
CA THR A 157 24.84 27.16 23.28
C THR A 157 24.98 28.68 23.09
N ILE A 158 24.30 29.47 23.90
CA ILE A 158 24.52 30.93 23.99
C ILE A 158 25.23 31.19 25.33
N GLY A 159 26.39 31.84 25.30
CA GLY A 159 27.18 32.12 26.51
C GLY A 159 27.64 30.86 27.28
N GLY A 160 27.80 29.72 26.59
CA GLY A 160 28.21 28.44 27.21
C GLY A 160 27.09 27.66 27.90
N LYS A 161 25.82 28.10 27.80
CA LYS A 161 24.65 27.39 28.34
C LYS A 161 23.85 26.73 27.22
N PRO A 162 23.38 25.47 27.37
CA PRO A 162 22.52 24.83 26.38
C PRO A 162 21.18 25.57 26.29
N VAL A 163 20.79 25.94 25.07
CA VAL A 163 19.59 26.73 24.80
C VAL A 163 18.52 25.87 24.14
N ASN A 164 17.30 25.92 24.67
CA ASN A 164 16.14 25.33 24.02
C ASN A 164 15.72 26.19 22.82
N VAL A 165 15.71 25.59 21.63
CA VAL A 165 15.45 26.31 20.37
C VAL A 165 14.01 26.80 20.25
N ALA A 166 13.04 26.08 20.84
CA ALA A 166 11.66 26.58 20.93
C ALA A 166 11.58 27.83 21.83
N THR A 167 12.36 27.88 22.89
CA THR A 167 12.42 29.06 23.79
C THR A 167 13.06 30.25 23.10
N LEU A 168 14.17 30.04 22.40
CA LEU A 168 14.83 31.08 21.60
C LEU A 168 13.91 31.59 20.48
N GLY A 169 13.23 30.69 19.78
CA GLY A 169 12.29 31.03 18.71
C GLY A 169 11.08 31.83 19.21
N ASN A 170 10.55 31.49 20.39
CA ASN A 170 9.48 32.25 21.02
C ASN A 170 9.95 33.63 21.47
N ALA A 171 11.12 33.72 22.13
CA ALA A 171 11.72 35.00 22.52
C ALA A 171 11.98 35.91 21.32
N TRP A 172 12.48 35.37 20.20
CA TRP A 172 12.66 36.10 18.96
C TRP A 172 11.34 36.61 18.40
N ARG A 173 10.31 35.77 18.31
CA ARG A 173 8.98 36.14 17.79
C ARG A 173 8.33 37.25 18.62
N ASP A 174 8.42 37.16 19.94
CA ASP A 174 7.86 38.17 20.86
C ASP A 174 8.56 39.52 20.76
N THR A 175 9.87 39.53 20.49
CA THR A 175 10.63 40.78 20.32
C THR A 175 10.47 41.34 18.91
N ALA A 176 10.46 40.49 17.88
CA ALA A 176 10.32 40.90 16.49
C ALA A 176 8.94 41.51 16.18
N THR A 177 7.87 41.02 16.84
CA THR A 177 6.51 41.56 16.69
C THR A 177 6.35 42.98 17.25
N GLN A 178 7.28 43.42 18.10
CA GLN A 178 7.29 44.78 18.67
C GLN A 178 8.09 45.77 17.81
N MET A 179 8.82 45.29 16.79
CA MET A 179 9.61 46.14 15.89
C MET A 179 8.82 46.53 14.63
N LYS A 180 8.92 47.79 14.22
CA LYS A 180 8.41 48.23 12.92
C LYS A 180 9.39 47.85 11.80
N PRO A 181 8.94 47.72 10.54
CA PRO A 181 9.82 47.39 9.42
C PRO A 181 11.03 48.33 9.27
N GLU A 182 10.88 49.60 9.62
CA GLU A 182 11.93 50.63 9.58
C GLU A 182 13.01 50.43 10.67
N ASP A 183 12.65 49.83 11.80
CA ASP A 183 13.58 49.64 12.93
C ASP A 183 14.66 48.59 12.63
N TRP A 184 14.43 47.71 11.67
CA TRP A 184 15.40 46.69 11.22
C TRP A 184 16.57 47.27 10.42
N GLN A 185 16.46 48.51 9.97
CA GLN A 185 17.53 49.21 9.24
C GLN A 185 18.47 49.97 10.18
N ASP A 186 18.14 50.08 11.48
CA ASP A 186 18.94 50.76 12.50
C ASP A 186 19.75 49.75 13.33
N PRO A 187 21.10 49.71 13.20
CA PRO A 187 21.95 48.76 13.91
C PRO A 187 21.84 48.84 15.44
N ALA A 188 21.52 50.01 16.01
CA ALA A 188 21.40 50.18 17.45
C ALA A 188 20.12 49.50 17.98
N LYS A 189 19.01 49.62 17.22
CA LYS A 189 17.73 48.99 17.58
C LYS A 189 17.79 47.47 17.43
N VAL A 190 18.43 46.98 16.36
CA VAL A 190 18.62 45.54 16.14
C VAL A 190 19.47 44.92 17.27
N THR A 191 20.54 45.59 17.68
CA THR A 191 21.38 45.14 18.81
C THR A 191 20.56 45.07 20.11
N ALA A 192 19.75 46.10 20.41
CA ALA A 192 18.89 46.10 21.59
C ALA A 192 17.83 44.98 21.56
N ALA A 193 17.27 44.65 20.40
CA ALA A 193 16.36 43.52 20.25
C ALA A 193 17.05 42.18 20.47
N LEU A 194 18.27 42.00 19.95
CA LEU A 194 19.07 40.79 20.19
C LEU A 194 19.39 40.59 21.68
N GLU A 195 19.72 41.67 22.39
CA GLU A 195 19.93 41.64 23.84
C GLU A 195 18.67 41.24 24.60
N GLN A 196 17.49 41.74 24.20
CA GLN A 196 16.21 41.34 24.79
C GLN A 196 15.89 39.86 24.54
N VAL A 197 16.17 39.35 23.33
CA VAL A 197 15.97 37.94 22.99
C VAL A 197 16.91 37.06 23.81
N ALA A 198 18.18 37.46 23.96
CA ALA A 198 19.14 36.76 24.81
C ALA A 198 18.66 36.74 26.27
N ALA A 199 18.26 37.88 26.84
CA ALA A 199 17.78 37.96 28.22
C ALA A 199 16.53 37.10 28.48
N LYS A 200 15.55 37.10 27.56
CA LYS A 200 14.35 36.25 27.66
C LYS A 200 14.69 34.76 27.57
N THR A 201 15.66 34.40 26.73
CA THR A 201 16.11 33.02 26.55
C THR A 201 16.87 32.52 27.77
N GLU A 202 17.67 33.38 28.40
CA GLU A 202 18.40 33.07 29.64
C GLU A 202 17.47 32.94 30.85
N ALA A 203 16.45 33.79 30.96
CA ALA A 203 15.48 33.77 32.05
C ALA A 203 14.64 32.48 32.10
N ALA A 204 14.46 31.82 30.95
CA ALA A 204 13.74 30.56 30.85
C ALA A 204 14.51 29.33 31.38
N GLY A 205 15.80 29.48 31.67
CA GLY A 205 16.66 28.42 32.23
C GLY A 205 17.16 27.40 31.19
N PRO A 206 18.21 26.62 31.52
CA PRO A 206 18.72 25.58 30.64
C PRO A 206 17.71 24.44 30.48
N ALA A 207 17.70 23.81 29.30
CA ALA A 207 16.99 22.54 29.12
C ALA A 207 17.50 21.52 30.16
N ALA A 208 16.57 20.84 30.83
CA ALA A 208 16.91 19.87 31.87
C ALA A 208 17.81 18.74 31.32
N ASP A 209 18.97 18.61 31.98
CA ASP A 209 20.04 17.59 31.98
C ASP A 209 20.78 17.20 30.69
N PRO A 210 22.09 17.48 30.67
CA PRO A 210 23.10 16.62 30.09
C PRO A 210 24.13 16.23 31.18
N ALA A 211 24.00 15.01 31.70
CA ALA A 211 25.05 14.38 32.48
C ALA A 211 26.29 14.18 31.59
N ASP A 212 27.28 15.08 31.68
CA ASP A 212 28.73 14.82 31.76
C ASP A 212 29.50 16.14 31.57
N GLY A 213 29.97 16.72 32.67
CA GLY A 213 30.54 18.08 32.72
C GLY A 213 32.02 18.13 32.38
N THR A 214 32.35 18.28 31.09
CA THR A 214 33.70 18.74 30.69
C THR A 214 33.64 19.91 29.71
N ALA A 215 34.39 20.96 30.03
CA ALA A 215 34.51 22.13 29.16
C ALA A 215 35.22 21.76 27.84
N PRO A 216 34.80 22.32 26.69
CA PRO A 216 35.40 21.97 25.41
C PRO A 216 36.89 22.35 25.35
N PRO A 217 37.75 21.50 24.75
CA PRO A 217 39.18 21.79 24.64
C PRO A 217 39.42 23.05 23.80
N LYS A 218 40.32 23.93 24.27
CA LYS A 218 40.67 25.23 23.64
C LYS A 218 40.87 25.16 22.12
N ARG A 219 41.45 24.06 21.63
CA ARG A 219 41.69 23.80 20.21
C ARG A 219 40.42 23.88 19.36
N LEU A 220 39.29 23.43 19.88
CA LEU A 220 37.99 23.49 19.20
C LEU A 220 37.46 24.94 19.11
N VAL A 221 37.69 25.74 20.15
CA VAL A 221 37.30 27.16 20.18
C VAL A 221 38.11 27.96 19.17
N ASP A 222 39.39 27.62 19.01
CA ASP A 222 40.28 28.23 18.03
C ASP A 222 39.89 27.83 16.59
N GLU A 223 39.57 26.55 16.34
CA GLU A 223 39.13 26.05 15.02
C GLU A 223 37.80 26.68 14.56
N VAL A 224 36.86 26.88 15.49
CA VAL A 224 35.55 27.52 15.18
C VAL A 224 35.73 29.01 14.91
N ARG A 225 36.58 29.70 15.67
CA ARG A 225 36.91 31.11 15.44
C ARG A 225 37.57 31.30 14.08
N GLU A 226 38.53 30.45 13.74
CA GLU A 226 39.23 30.49 12.45
C GLU A 226 38.26 30.20 11.29
N SER A 227 37.36 29.24 11.45
CA SER A 227 36.32 28.92 10.46
C SER A 227 35.31 30.07 10.28
N ALA A 228 34.95 30.77 11.36
CA ALA A 228 34.04 31.92 11.31
C ALA A 228 34.70 33.13 10.63
N GLU A 229 35.99 33.37 10.90
CA GLU A 229 36.78 34.42 10.25
C GLU A 229 36.98 34.12 8.76
N GLN A 230 37.25 32.85 8.39
CA GLN A 230 37.32 32.43 6.99
C GLN A 230 35.99 32.60 6.27
N MET A 231 34.87 32.21 6.88
CA MET A 231 33.55 32.38 6.30
C MET A 231 33.20 33.86 6.11
N GLN A 232 33.54 34.72 7.07
CA GLN A 232 33.35 36.17 6.92
C GLN A 232 34.24 36.77 5.82
N ALA A 233 35.48 36.30 5.69
CA ALA A 233 36.39 36.71 4.61
C ALA A 233 35.87 36.27 3.23
N GLU A 234 35.36 35.05 3.09
CA GLU A 234 34.74 34.56 1.86
C GLU A 234 33.46 35.34 1.50
N ILE A 235 32.61 35.66 2.49
CA ILE A 235 31.42 36.51 2.27
C ILE A 235 31.81 37.94 1.85
N ALA A 236 32.86 38.50 2.46
CA ALA A 236 33.38 39.81 2.09
C ALA A 236 33.97 39.82 0.68
N LYS A 237 34.67 38.76 0.29
CA LYS A 237 35.21 38.55 -1.06
C LYS A 237 34.09 38.38 -2.10
N ALA A 238 33.07 37.58 -1.80
CA ALA A 238 31.89 37.41 -2.65
C ALA A 238 31.08 38.71 -2.83
N ARG A 239 31.13 39.63 -1.84
CA ARG A 239 30.53 40.98 -1.97
C ARG A 239 31.42 41.97 -2.73
N ALA A 240 32.74 41.75 -2.77
CA ALA A 240 33.72 42.65 -3.38
C ALA A 240 33.92 42.41 -4.89
N GLU A 241 33.42 41.30 -5.44
CA GLU A 241 33.44 40.98 -6.88
C GLU A 241 32.00 40.95 -7.44
N PRO A 242 31.39 42.08 -7.86
CA PRO A 242 30.00 42.11 -8.29
C PRO A 242 29.73 41.49 -9.68
N GLY A 243 30.56 40.55 -10.18
CA GLY A 243 30.41 40.16 -11.58
C GLY A 243 31.15 38.93 -12.14
N GLN A 244 31.73 38.03 -11.34
CA GLN A 244 32.43 36.86 -11.90
C GLN A 244 32.24 35.57 -11.07
N THR A 245 31.00 35.12 -10.88
CA THR A 245 30.65 33.68 -10.74
C THR A 245 29.15 33.50 -10.99
N ARG A 246 28.70 33.56 -12.24
CA ARG A 246 27.43 32.92 -12.69
C ARG A 246 27.35 32.78 -14.23
N GLU A 247 28.46 32.48 -14.89
CA GLU A 247 28.47 31.77 -16.19
C GLU A 247 28.32 30.29 -15.84
N GLU A 248 27.23 29.56 -16.05
CA GLU A 248 25.98 29.76 -16.75
C GLU A 248 24.91 29.16 -15.84
N ASP A 249 24.04 29.97 -15.24
CA ASP A 249 22.82 29.38 -14.66
C ASP A 249 21.91 28.97 -15.80
N THR A 250 22.18 27.76 -16.30
CA THR A 250 21.49 27.15 -17.41
C THR A 250 20.00 27.26 -17.10
N ALA A 251 19.14 27.51 -18.09
CA ALA A 251 17.69 27.55 -17.85
C ALA A 251 17.19 26.31 -17.08
N LEU A 252 17.91 25.18 -17.22
CA LEU A 252 17.77 23.96 -16.44
C LEU A 252 18.09 24.14 -14.95
N GLU A 253 19.17 24.81 -14.55
CA GLU A 253 19.54 24.99 -13.13
C GLU A 253 18.54 25.87 -12.40
N ARG A 254 18.13 27.01 -13.00
CA ARG A 254 17.05 27.85 -12.45
C ARG A 254 15.71 27.11 -12.38
N PHE A 255 15.42 26.27 -13.38
CA PHE A 255 14.25 25.41 -13.36
C PHE A 255 14.35 24.38 -12.22
N LEU A 256 15.49 23.70 -12.06
CA LEU A 256 15.73 22.70 -11.02
C LEU A 256 15.72 23.31 -9.61
N GLU A 257 16.28 24.50 -9.42
CA GLU A 257 16.22 25.24 -8.15
C GLU A 257 14.78 25.63 -7.82
N GLU A 258 14.03 26.15 -8.79
CA GLU A 258 12.62 26.50 -8.60
C GLU A 258 11.75 25.25 -8.37
N GLN A 259 12.03 24.14 -9.06
CA GLN A 259 11.37 22.85 -8.79
C GLN A 259 11.75 22.31 -7.40
N GLY A 260 13.02 22.41 -7.00
CA GLY A 260 13.51 22.01 -5.68
C GLY A 260 12.85 22.80 -4.57
N ARG A 261 12.71 24.12 -4.75
CA ARG A 261 11.98 25.00 -3.82
C ARG A 261 10.50 24.62 -3.74
N ARG A 262 9.85 24.37 -4.88
CA ARG A 262 8.45 23.90 -4.93
C ARG A 262 8.24 22.54 -4.27
N LEU A 263 9.18 21.60 -4.42
CA LEU A 263 9.12 20.27 -3.81
C LEU A 263 9.42 20.30 -2.30
N THR A 264 10.01 21.39 -1.78
CA THR A 264 10.37 21.54 -0.37
C THR A 264 9.32 22.31 0.44
N ASP A 265 8.36 22.95 -0.25
CA ASP A 265 7.25 23.65 0.38
C ASP A 265 6.33 22.66 1.16
N PRO A 266 6.20 22.81 2.49
CA PRO A 266 5.41 21.90 3.32
C PRO A 266 3.91 21.91 2.97
N GLU A 267 3.37 23.07 2.55
CA GLU A 267 1.95 23.18 2.19
C GLU A 267 1.67 22.40 0.90
N ARG A 268 2.55 22.54 -0.10
CA ARG A 268 2.44 21.77 -1.35
C ARG A 268 2.63 20.27 -1.13
N ARG A 269 3.51 19.85 -0.21
CA ARG A 269 3.65 18.44 0.17
C ARG A 269 2.37 17.86 0.77
N ARG A 270 1.66 18.63 1.61
CA ARG A 270 0.37 18.21 2.18
C ARG A 270 -0.72 18.12 1.12
N GLN A 271 -0.77 19.08 0.21
CA GLN A 271 -1.70 19.04 -0.93
C GLN A 271 -1.42 17.83 -1.83
N LEU A 272 -0.15 17.54 -2.10
CA LEU A 272 0.29 16.37 -2.85
C LEU A 272 -0.10 15.06 -2.15
N SER A 273 0.11 14.93 -0.83
CA SER A 273 -0.25 13.71 -0.09
C SER A 273 -1.76 13.47 -0.09
N HIS A 274 -2.58 14.50 0.16
CA HIS A 274 -4.04 14.41 0.07
C HIS A 274 -4.52 14.05 -1.35
N TRP A 275 -3.89 14.63 -2.38
CA TRP A 275 -4.19 14.28 -3.76
C TRP A 275 -3.88 12.81 -4.05
N ILE A 276 -2.70 12.33 -3.64
CA ILE A 276 -2.29 10.93 -3.84
C ILE A 276 -3.23 9.99 -3.08
N GLN A 277 -3.54 10.26 -1.81
CA GLN A 277 -4.43 9.44 -0.99
C GLN A 277 -5.84 9.34 -1.58
N SER A 278 -6.40 10.45 -2.06
CA SER A 278 -7.74 10.46 -2.68
C SER A 278 -7.81 9.70 -4.01
N HIS A 279 -6.69 9.65 -4.75
CA HIS A 279 -6.60 8.92 -6.01
C HIS A 279 -6.13 7.47 -5.87
N LEU A 280 -5.57 7.09 -4.71
CA LEU A 280 -5.04 5.75 -4.46
C LEU A 280 -6.08 4.62 -4.66
N PRO A 281 -7.33 4.71 -4.17
CA PRO A 281 -8.33 3.66 -4.40
C PRO A 281 -8.65 3.46 -5.88
N HIS A 282 -8.73 4.56 -6.64
CA HIS A 282 -9.02 4.53 -8.07
C HIS A 282 -7.87 3.87 -8.85
N MET A 283 -6.63 4.24 -8.54
CA MET A 283 -5.44 3.64 -9.14
C MET A 283 -5.41 2.13 -8.90
N LEU A 284 -5.63 1.69 -7.66
CA LEU A 284 -5.56 0.28 -7.29
C LEU A 284 -6.69 -0.56 -7.91
N MET A 285 -7.90 0.00 -8.05
CA MET A 285 -8.99 -0.66 -8.77
C MET A 285 -8.68 -0.80 -10.26
N PHE A 286 -8.04 0.20 -10.86
CA PHE A 286 -7.56 0.14 -12.24
C PHE A 286 -6.45 -0.90 -12.42
N CYS A 287 -5.63 -1.18 -11.40
CA CYS A 287 -4.57 -2.19 -11.47
C CYS A 287 -5.09 -3.64 -11.58
N LEU A 288 -6.32 -3.93 -11.15
CA LEU A 288 -6.90 -5.28 -11.17
C LEU A 288 -6.91 -5.93 -12.57
N PRO A 289 -7.47 -5.29 -13.61
CA PRO A 289 -7.47 -5.85 -14.97
C PRO A 289 -6.06 -5.99 -15.56
N PHE A 290 -5.09 -5.14 -15.19
CA PHE A 290 -3.71 -5.26 -15.65
C PHE A 290 -3.00 -6.45 -15.02
N PHE A 291 -3.15 -6.66 -13.71
CA PHE A 291 -2.60 -7.85 -13.05
C PHE A 291 -3.21 -9.14 -13.65
N ALA A 292 -4.52 -9.15 -13.91
CA ALA A 292 -5.18 -10.25 -14.60
C ALA A 292 -4.64 -10.46 -16.02
N LEU A 293 -4.39 -9.37 -16.76
CA LEU A 293 -3.81 -9.42 -18.11
C LEU A 293 -2.37 -9.95 -18.08
N TYR A 294 -1.51 -9.46 -17.18
CA TYR A 294 -0.13 -9.91 -17.06
C TYR A 294 -0.04 -11.38 -16.69
N THR A 295 -0.85 -11.83 -15.71
CA THR A 295 -0.91 -13.25 -15.37
C THR A 295 -1.45 -14.09 -16.54
N ARG A 296 -2.43 -13.60 -17.31
CA ARG A 296 -2.92 -14.26 -18.52
C ARG A 296 -1.82 -14.43 -19.57
N VAL A 297 -0.99 -13.40 -19.79
CA VAL A 297 0.10 -13.46 -20.77
C VAL A 297 1.21 -14.41 -20.30
N LEU A 298 1.68 -14.26 -19.06
CA LEU A 298 2.77 -15.09 -18.49
C LEU A 298 2.38 -16.56 -18.32
N PHE A 299 1.11 -16.82 -18.04
CA PHE A 299 0.56 -18.16 -17.85
C PHE A 299 -0.39 -18.57 -18.99
N ARG A 300 -0.18 -18.05 -20.21
CA ARG A 300 -1.00 -18.34 -21.40
C ARG A 300 -1.19 -19.83 -21.73
N LYS A 301 -0.23 -20.68 -21.33
CA LYS A 301 -0.26 -22.14 -21.53
C LYS A 301 -1.08 -22.89 -20.48
N SER A 302 -1.67 -22.20 -19.50
CA SER A 302 -2.42 -22.83 -18.41
C SER A 302 -3.83 -23.29 -18.79
N GLY A 303 -4.37 -22.84 -19.93
CA GLY A 303 -5.75 -23.12 -20.33
C GLY A 303 -6.81 -22.31 -19.57
N GLN A 304 -6.40 -21.44 -18.63
CA GLN A 304 -7.33 -20.65 -17.82
C GLN A 304 -7.94 -19.47 -18.60
N VAL A 305 -9.23 -19.24 -18.39
CA VAL A 305 -9.96 -18.12 -19.00
C VAL A 305 -9.63 -16.79 -18.30
N TYR A 306 -9.84 -15.65 -18.98
CA TYR A 306 -9.52 -14.33 -18.40
C TYR A 306 -10.22 -14.08 -17.06
N LEU A 307 -11.46 -14.54 -16.90
CA LEU A 307 -12.19 -14.41 -15.63
C LEU A 307 -11.48 -15.12 -14.47
N GLN A 308 -10.83 -16.27 -14.70
CA GLN A 308 -10.06 -16.97 -13.65
C GLN A 308 -8.82 -16.17 -13.24
N HIS A 309 -8.16 -15.49 -14.19
CA HIS A 309 -7.08 -14.55 -13.91
C HIS A 309 -7.56 -13.28 -13.20
N LEU A 310 -8.78 -12.83 -13.49
CA LEU A 310 -9.39 -11.70 -12.80
C LEU A 310 -9.76 -12.06 -11.36
N VAL A 311 -10.33 -13.25 -11.12
CA VAL A 311 -10.59 -13.75 -9.75
C VAL A 311 -9.30 -13.90 -8.96
N LEU A 312 -8.23 -14.41 -9.58
CA LEU A 312 -6.88 -14.44 -9.01
C LEU A 312 -6.43 -13.03 -8.59
N SER A 313 -6.57 -12.04 -9.47
CA SER A 313 -6.22 -10.64 -9.22
C SER A 313 -6.97 -10.08 -8.00
N VAL A 314 -8.29 -10.25 -7.98
CA VAL A 314 -9.18 -9.77 -6.92
C VAL A 314 -8.82 -10.39 -5.57
N HIS A 315 -8.62 -11.71 -5.50
CA HIS A 315 -8.19 -12.38 -4.28
C HIS A 315 -6.80 -11.97 -3.82
N PHE A 316 -5.84 -11.77 -4.73
CA PHE A 316 -4.50 -11.33 -4.37
C PHE A 316 -4.48 -9.92 -3.78
N HIS A 317 -5.22 -8.97 -4.36
CA HIS A 317 -5.29 -7.61 -3.82
C HIS A 317 -6.07 -7.56 -2.50
N THR A 318 -7.13 -8.37 -2.37
CA THR A 318 -7.83 -8.55 -1.08
C THR A 318 -6.87 -9.05 -0.01
N PHE A 319 -5.98 -10.00 -0.34
CA PHE A 319 -4.95 -10.47 0.58
C PHE A 319 -4.00 -9.34 0.98
N ILE A 320 -3.48 -8.56 0.01
CA ILE A 320 -2.59 -7.43 0.28
C ILE A 320 -3.24 -6.47 1.28
N TYR A 321 -4.50 -6.09 1.07
CA TYR A 321 -5.21 -5.16 1.96
C TYR A 321 -5.37 -5.72 3.37
N LEU A 322 -5.81 -6.97 3.52
CA LEU A 322 -5.94 -7.62 4.83
C LEU A 322 -4.58 -7.76 5.52
N TRP A 323 -3.53 -8.12 4.77
CA TRP A 323 -2.19 -8.30 5.30
C TRP A 323 -1.59 -6.98 5.78
N VAL A 324 -1.74 -5.89 5.01
CA VAL A 324 -1.29 -4.56 5.39
C VAL A 324 -2.05 -4.05 6.62
N LEU A 325 -3.37 -4.28 6.71
CA LEU A 325 -4.11 -3.93 7.93
C LEU A 325 -3.62 -4.72 9.14
N LEU A 326 -3.36 -6.01 8.97
CA LEU A 326 -2.87 -6.87 10.04
C LEU A 326 -1.47 -6.42 10.51
N SER A 327 -0.57 -6.10 9.58
CA SER A 327 0.78 -5.64 9.92
C SER A 327 0.75 -4.28 10.62
N ARG A 328 -0.07 -3.33 10.15
CA ARG A 328 -0.22 -2.01 10.79
C ARG A 328 -0.92 -2.10 12.15
N GLY A 329 -1.90 -2.98 12.30
CA GLY A 329 -2.54 -3.26 13.58
C GLY A 329 -1.55 -3.86 14.58
N TRP A 330 -0.66 -4.73 14.11
CA TRP A 330 0.42 -5.26 14.94
C TRP A 330 1.40 -4.17 15.38
N GLU A 331 1.84 -3.29 14.48
CA GLU A 331 2.70 -2.14 14.83
C GLU A 331 2.07 -1.24 15.90
N GLY A 332 0.77 -0.95 15.77
CA GLY A 332 0.03 -0.18 16.77
C GLY A 332 -0.06 -0.85 18.14
N LEU A 333 -0.15 -2.19 18.18
CA LEU A 333 -0.18 -2.97 19.42
C LEU A 333 1.22 -3.17 20.02
N ALA A 334 2.24 -3.32 19.17
CA ALA A 334 3.64 -3.50 19.55
C ALA A 334 4.31 -2.20 20.06
N GLY A 335 3.65 -1.05 19.94
CA GLY A 335 4.04 0.20 20.61
C GLY A 335 3.90 0.17 22.13
N LEU A 336 3.35 -0.90 22.70
CA LEU A 336 3.46 -1.21 24.13
C LEU A 336 4.89 -1.66 24.45
N PRO A 337 5.51 -1.19 25.55
CA PRO A 337 6.90 -1.53 25.87
C PRO A 337 7.10 -3.05 25.94
N GLY A 338 7.79 -3.62 24.94
CA GLY A 338 7.92 -5.06 24.78
C GLY A 338 9.10 -5.49 23.91
N TRP A 339 9.87 -6.45 24.44
CA TRP A 339 10.83 -7.44 23.90
C TRP A 339 11.72 -7.18 22.66
N GLY A 340 11.64 -6.06 21.94
CA GLY A 340 12.51 -5.75 20.78
C GLY A 340 12.30 -6.67 19.57
N LEU A 341 11.11 -7.25 19.43
CA LEU A 341 10.76 -8.18 18.33
C LEU A 341 10.07 -7.48 17.16
N ASP A 342 9.77 -6.18 17.27
CA ASP A 342 9.08 -5.37 16.27
C ASP A 342 9.73 -5.49 14.88
N SER A 343 11.06 -5.33 14.82
CA SER A 343 11.82 -5.36 13.57
C SER A 343 11.82 -6.74 12.91
N TRP A 344 11.89 -7.81 13.72
CA TRP A 344 11.82 -9.19 13.22
C TRP A 344 10.43 -9.54 12.71
N VAL A 345 9.38 -9.11 13.39
CA VAL A 345 7.99 -9.32 12.93
C VAL A 345 7.75 -8.53 11.65
N ALA A 346 8.18 -7.27 11.58
CA ALA A 346 8.08 -6.47 10.36
C ALA A 346 8.82 -7.14 9.19
N PHE A 347 10.03 -7.65 9.42
CA PHE A 347 10.77 -8.42 8.42
C PHE A 347 10.00 -9.67 7.96
N ALA A 348 9.49 -10.48 8.89
CA ALA A 348 8.71 -11.67 8.58
C ALA A 348 7.44 -11.33 7.80
N CYS A 349 6.76 -10.24 8.15
CA CYS A 349 5.57 -9.76 7.46
C CYS A 349 5.87 -9.34 6.01
N ASN A 350 6.94 -8.59 5.79
CA ASN A 350 7.39 -8.20 4.46
C ASN A 350 7.85 -9.41 3.63
N PHE A 351 8.58 -10.33 4.26
CA PHE A 351 9.03 -11.56 3.61
C PHE A 351 7.84 -12.42 3.15
N TRP A 352 6.83 -12.60 4.02
CA TRP A 352 5.61 -13.33 3.66
C TRP A 352 4.86 -12.67 2.50
N LEU A 353 4.74 -11.35 2.49
CA LEU A 353 4.11 -10.59 1.41
C LEU A 353 4.80 -10.85 0.05
N GLY A 354 6.13 -10.97 0.04
CA GLY A 354 6.92 -11.31 -1.16
C GLY A 354 6.80 -12.77 -1.60
N ILE A 355 6.71 -13.71 -0.65
CA ILE A 355 6.61 -15.15 -0.94
C ILE A 355 5.18 -15.58 -1.33
N TYR A 356 4.16 -14.92 -0.79
CA TYR A 356 2.76 -15.24 -1.04
C TYR A 356 2.38 -15.36 -2.53
N PRO A 357 2.67 -14.38 -3.42
CA PRO A 357 2.32 -14.50 -4.84
C PRO A 357 3.00 -15.71 -5.49
N PHE A 358 4.23 -16.03 -5.10
CA PHE A 358 4.91 -17.22 -5.62
C PHE A 358 4.15 -18.51 -5.26
N VAL A 359 3.79 -18.70 -3.98
CA VAL A 359 3.07 -19.90 -3.51
C VAL A 359 1.68 -19.98 -4.15
N MET A 360 0.97 -18.85 -4.24
CA MET A 360 -0.34 -18.74 -4.87
C MET A 360 -0.28 -19.13 -6.35
N LEU A 361 0.63 -18.55 -7.13
CA LEU A 361 0.77 -18.85 -8.57
C LEU A 361 1.20 -20.30 -8.81
N ARG A 362 2.09 -20.84 -7.96
CA ARG A 362 2.52 -22.24 -8.03
C ARG A 362 1.37 -23.21 -7.85
N ARG A 363 0.45 -22.90 -6.93
CA ARG A 363 -0.75 -23.70 -6.64
C ARG A 363 -1.75 -23.65 -7.79
N LEU A 364 -2.00 -22.46 -8.36
CA LEU A 364 -3.01 -22.30 -9.41
C LEU A 364 -2.58 -22.80 -10.79
N PHE A 365 -1.31 -22.63 -11.16
CA PHE A 365 -0.85 -22.91 -12.53
C PHE A 365 -0.05 -24.20 -12.67
N ALA A 366 0.20 -24.92 -11.57
CA ALA A 366 0.91 -26.20 -11.52
C ALA A 366 2.27 -26.25 -12.27
N ASN A 367 2.91 -25.11 -12.53
CA ASN A 367 4.21 -25.03 -13.21
C ASN A 367 5.35 -25.56 -12.32
N SER A 368 6.47 -25.96 -12.92
CA SER A 368 7.68 -26.30 -12.15
C SER A 368 8.21 -25.10 -11.36
N TRP A 369 8.96 -25.37 -10.29
CA TRP A 369 9.51 -24.35 -9.39
C TRP A 369 10.29 -23.24 -10.13
N PRO A 370 11.29 -23.54 -10.99
CA PRO A 370 12.07 -22.50 -11.65
C PRO A 370 11.23 -21.62 -12.58
N LYS A 371 10.30 -22.24 -13.32
CA LYS A 371 9.38 -21.50 -14.20
C LYS A 371 8.49 -20.55 -13.40
N THR A 372 8.02 -20.99 -12.25
CA THR A 372 7.15 -20.17 -11.39
C THR A 372 7.93 -19.04 -10.74
N VAL A 373 9.17 -19.26 -10.29
CA VAL A 373 10.05 -18.21 -9.75
C VAL A 373 10.29 -17.13 -10.79
N VAL A 374 10.75 -17.50 -11.99
CA VAL A 374 11.03 -16.54 -13.07
C VAL A 374 9.79 -15.75 -13.46
N LYS A 375 8.63 -16.42 -13.63
CA LYS A 375 7.38 -15.74 -13.98
C LYS A 375 6.87 -14.84 -12.85
N THR A 376 7.03 -15.24 -11.59
CA THR A 376 6.61 -14.42 -10.44
C THR A 376 7.50 -13.19 -10.31
N PHE A 377 8.81 -13.35 -10.50
CA PHE A 377 9.74 -12.23 -10.53
C PHE A 377 9.39 -11.27 -11.67
N LEU A 378 9.21 -11.78 -12.89
CA LEU A 378 8.83 -10.96 -14.05
C LEU A 378 7.48 -10.26 -13.84
N LEU A 379 6.49 -10.95 -13.26
CA LEU A 379 5.21 -10.36 -12.89
C LEU A 379 5.40 -9.23 -11.87
N THR A 380 6.22 -9.44 -10.84
CA THR A 380 6.49 -8.46 -9.79
C THR A 380 7.17 -7.21 -10.36
N VAL A 381 8.14 -7.39 -11.26
CA VAL A 381 8.83 -6.28 -11.93
C VAL A 381 7.86 -5.50 -12.82
N ILE A 382 7.15 -6.18 -13.73
CA ILE A 382 6.22 -5.51 -14.66
C ILE A 382 5.11 -4.79 -13.89
N TYR A 383 4.48 -5.49 -12.93
CA TYR A 383 3.39 -4.92 -12.15
C TYR A 383 3.88 -3.80 -11.22
N GLY A 384 5.08 -3.92 -10.64
CA GLY A 384 5.73 -2.85 -9.89
C GLY A 384 5.98 -1.60 -10.74
N LEU A 385 6.44 -1.76 -11.98
CA LEU A 385 6.60 -0.64 -12.92
C LEU A 385 5.25 0.01 -13.26
N THR A 386 4.19 -0.77 -13.46
CA THR A 386 2.83 -0.26 -13.67
C THR A 386 2.35 0.57 -12.47
N LEU A 387 2.59 0.09 -11.26
CA LEU A 387 2.26 0.84 -10.04
C LEU A 387 3.07 2.12 -9.94
N SER A 388 4.39 2.08 -10.15
CA SER A 388 5.25 3.27 -10.14
C SER A 388 4.83 4.30 -11.18
N LEU A 389 4.44 3.87 -12.38
CA LEU A 389 3.90 4.77 -13.42
C LEU A 389 2.56 5.37 -13.00
N GLY A 390 1.68 4.60 -12.35
CA GLY A 390 0.44 5.08 -11.78
C GLY A 390 0.67 6.17 -10.73
N PHE A 391 1.57 5.90 -9.76
CA PHE A 391 1.96 6.89 -8.74
C PHE A 391 2.57 8.14 -9.38
N PHE A 392 3.47 7.98 -10.35
CA PHE A 392 4.05 9.10 -11.09
C PHE A 392 2.98 9.93 -11.80
N ALA A 393 2.03 9.29 -12.49
CA ALA A 393 0.93 10.00 -13.15
C ALA A 393 0.06 10.77 -12.15
N THR A 394 -0.24 10.20 -10.98
CA THR A 394 -0.98 10.93 -9.92
C THR A 394 -0.19 12.11 -9.36
N ALA A 395 1.12 11.97 -9.19
CA ALA A 395 1.99 13.03 -8.69
C ALA A 395 2.14 14.17 -9.71
N VAL A 396 2.28 13.85 -11.00
CA VAL A 396 2.28 14.85 -12.10
C VAL A 396 0.93 15.55 -12.18
N GLY A 397 -0.18 14.82 -12.07
CA GLY A 397 -1.52 15.41 -12.03
C GLY A 397 -1.69 16.39 -10.88
N ALA A 398 -1.25 16.02 -9.67
CA ALA A 398 -1.23 16.92 -8.52
C ALA A 398 -0.38 18.17 -8.80
N PHE A 399 0.82 17.97 -9.36
CA PHE A 399 1.76 19.05 -9.64
C PHE A 399 1.26 20.04 -10.71
N LEU A 400 0.49 19.57 -11.69
CA LEU A 400 -0.08 20.43 -12.74
C LEU A 400 -1.32 21.21 -12.29
N LEU A 401 -2.05 20.70 -11.28
CA LEU A 401 -3.32 21.26 -10.81
C LEU A 401 -3.19 22.11 -9.52
N THR A 402 -2.02 22.11 -8.89
CA THR A 402 -1.67 22.91 -7.68
C THR A 402 -0.54 23.87 -8.00
#